data_AF-A0A919KG42-F1
#
_entry.id   AF-A0A919KG42-F1
#
_cell.length_a   1.000
_cell.length_b   1.000
_cell.length_c   1.000
_cell.angle_alpha   90.00
_cell.angle_beta   90.00
_cell.angle_gamma   90.00
#
_symmetry.space_group_name_H-M   'P 1'
#
loop_
_entity.id
_entity.type
_entity.pdbx_description
1 polymer ?
#
loop_
_entity_poly.entity_id
_entity_poly.type
_entity_poly.pdbx_seq_one_letter_code
_entity_poly.pdbx_strand_id
1 'polypeptide(L)'
;MAIERSTADPATISVPQPRKPLLINLAGPVSLQKAGLVIPGQLPLSVWEKVGRELAAISDSSTWWLADWMLYGETAYTGRYREVIERTGLGYQTLRNYAWVARRFPLERRHPELSFAHHAEVASLEPPEQEYWLRWAEQRKWSRNQLRKELRASLAERREHAPEPAAVPDGPRTALVREAERVAGRLVEGRTLGARELRIRLTHDQLTRCEQLAVSRGLSVEDWAADVIRAALGEPTRSRVLAGTAAGAVA
;
A
#
# COMPACT_ATOMS: atom_id res chain seq x y z
N MET A 1 -54.39 -38.52 -15.09
CA MET A 1 -53.29 -38.09 -14.21
C MET A 1 -51.99 -38.24 -14.97
N ALA A 2 -51.51 -37.17 -15.60
CA ALA A 2 -50.21 -37.11 -16.25
C ALA A 2 -49.31 -36.19 -15.42
N ILE A 3 -48.14 -36.71 -15.03
CA ILE A 3 -47.17 -36.01 -14.20
C ILE A 3 -46.25 -35.22 -15.15
N GLU A 4 -46.50 -33.93 -15.31
CA GLU A 4 -45.56 -33.02 -15.98
C GLU A 4 -44.37 -32.75 -15.06
N ARG A 5 -43.22 -33.29 -15.44
CA ARG A 5 -41.93 -32.96 -14.82
C ARG A 5 -41.50 -31.59 -15.34
N SER A 6 -41.64 -30.59 -14.48
CA SER A 6 -41.03 -29.27 -14.61
C SER A 6 -39.51 -29.42 -14.72
N THR A 7 -38.98 -29.21 -15.92
CA THR A 7 -37.54 -29.02 -16.14
C THR A 7 -37.22 -27.56 -15.85
N ALA A 8 -36.62 -27.32 -14.69
CA ALA A 8 -36.06 -26.03 -14.34
C ALA A 8 -34.94 -25.66 -15.33
N ASP A 9 -35.07 -24.48 -15.94
CA ASP A 9 -34.03 -23.84 -16.73
C ASP A 9 -32.76 -23.65 -15.87
N PRO A 10 -31.59 -24.15 -16.30
CA PRO A 10 -30.35 -23.88 -15.59
C PRO A 10 -30.01 -22.40 -15.76
N ALA A 11 -29.87 -21.71 -14.63
CA ALA A 11 -29.50 -20.32 -14.52
C ALA A 11 -28.44 -19.92 -15.57
N THR A 12 -28.85 -19.06 -16.50
CA THR A 12 -27.99 -18.36 -17.44
C THR A 12 -26.93 -17.60 -16.65
N ILE A 13 -25.73 -18.18 -16.55
CA ILE A 13 -24.53 -17.47 -16.11
C ILE A 13 -24.28 -16.40 -17.16
N SER A 14 -24.68 -15.17 -16.85
CA SER A 14 -24.44 -14.00 -17.69
C SER A 14 -22.93 -13.80 -17.79
N VAL A 15 -22.36 -14.20 -18.92
CA VAL A 15 -20.96 -13.94 -19.26
C VAL A 15 -20.79 -12.41 -19.28
N PRO A 16 -19.88 -11.82 -18.47
CA PRO A 16 -19.66 -10.38 -18.49
C PRO A 16 -19.22 -9.99 -19.90
N GLN A 17 -20.03 -9.15 -20.54
CA GLN A 17 -19.76 -8.66 -21.88
C GLN A 17 -18.39 -7.95 -21.91
N PRO A 18 -17.56 -8.18 -22.94
CA PRO A 18 -16.31 -7.46 -23.08
C PRO A 18 -16.60 -5.95 -23.14
N ARG A 19 -15.99 -5.20 -22.22
CA ARG A 19 -16.17 -3.75 -22.12
C ARG A 19 -15.69 -3.09 -23.43
N LYS A 20 -16.51 -2.20 -24.01
CA LYS A 20 -16.13 -1.46 -25.22
C LYS A 20 -14.82 -0.71 -24.99
N PRO A 21 -13.85 -0.75 -25.93
CA PRO A 21 -12.62 0.01 -25.80
C PRO A 21 -12.95 1.51 -25.77
N LEU A 22 -12.33 2.23 -24.83
CA LEU A 22 -12.41 3.67 -24.76
C LEU A 22 -11.51 4.26 -25.86
N LEU A 23 -12.07 4.52 -27.04
CA LEU A 23 -11.50 5.53 -27.93
C LEU A 23 -11.75 6.89 -27.27
N ILE A 24 -10.68 7.61 -26.91
CA ILE A 24 -10.79 8.96 -26.34
C ILE A 24 -11.33 9.88 -27.45
N ASN A 25 -12.65 9.98 -27.52
CA ASN A 25 -13.36 10.89 -28.40
C ASN A 25 -14.43 11.59 -27.57
N LEU A 26 -14.36 12.92 -27.48
CA LEU A 26 -15.36 13.71 -26.78
C LEU A 26 -16.59 13.89 -27.66
N ALA A 27 -17.76 13.99 -27.04
CA ALA A 27 -19.00 14.26 -27.73
C ALA A 27 -19.04 15.70 -28.26
N GLY A 28 -19.27 15.84 -29.56
CA GLY A 28 -19.46 17.13 -30.21
C GLY A 28 -18.19 17.72 -30.83
N PRO A 29 -18.26 18.96 -31.36
CA PRO A 29 -17.21 19.55 -32.18
C PRO A 29 -16.02 20.09 -31.36
N VAL A 30 -15.74 19.54 -30.18
CA VAL A 30 -14.65 20.01 -29.32
C VAL A 30 -13.33 19.33 -29.69
N SER A 31 -12.22 20.06 -29.57
CA SER A 31 -10.88 19.55 -29.88
C SER A 31 -9.98 19.59 -28.65
N LEU A 32 -9.43 18.43 -28.28
CA LEU A 32 -8.41 18.31 -27.23
C LEU A 32 -7.06 18.78 -27.77
N GLN A 33 -6.40 19.68 -27.02
CA GLN A 33 -5.02 20.10 -27.25
C GLN A 33 -4.18 19.78 -26.03
N LYS A 34 -2.85 19.73 -26.18
CA LYS A 34 -1.92 19.41 -25.08
C LYS A 34 -2.14 20.28 -23.82
N ALA A 35 -2.52 21.54 -24.01
CA ALA A 35 -2.67 22.52 -22.93
C ALA A 35 -4.09 23.09 -22.81
N GLY A 36 -5.11 22.48 -23.43
CA GLY A 36 -6.46 23.03 -23.35
C GLY A 36 -7.51 22.29 -24.16
N LEU A 37 -8.75 22.78 -24.05
CA LEU A 37 -9.91 22.32 -24.80
C LEU A 37 -10.40 23.48 -25.68
N VAL A 38 -10.43 23.27 -27.00
CA VAL A 38 -11.00 24.26 -27.93
C VAL A 38 -12.46 23.93 -28.16
N ILE A 39 -13.32 24.92 -27.87
CA ILE A 39 -14.76 24.86 -28.06
C ILE A 39 -15.11 25.83 -29.20
N PRO A 40 -15.54 25.34 -30.38
CA PRO A 40 -15.89 26.22 -31.49
C PRO A 40 -17.29 26.81 -31.26
N GLY A 41 -17.37 28.14 -31.24
CA GLY A 41 -18.64 28.85 -31.11
C GLY A 41 -19.39 28.54 -29.81
N GLN A 42 -20.72 28.66 -29.85
CA GLN A 42 -21.59 28.42 -28.71
C GLN A 42 -22.15 27.00 -28.75
N LEU A 43 -21.82 26.20 -27.73
CA LEU A 43 -22.41 24.87 -27.55
C LEU A 43 -23.79 24.94 -26.89
N PRO A 44 -24.74 24.09 -27.30
CA PRO A 44 -25.93 23.82 -26.49
C PRO A 44 -25.54 23.32 -25.10
N LEU A 45 -26.26 23.74 -24.07
CA LEU A 45 -25.98 23.39 -22.66
C LEU A 45 -25.85 21.87 -22.45
N SER A 46 -26.72 21.08 -23.09
CA SER A 46 -26.72 19.61 -23.00
C SER A 46 -25.46 18.98 -23.60
N VAL A 47 -24.92 19.55 -24.68
CA VAL A 47 -23.68 19.09 -25.31
C VAL A 47 -22.49 19.47 -24.42
N TRP A 48 -22.47 20.70 -23.91
CA TRP A 48 -21.43 21.15 -22.98
C TRP A 48 -21.38 20.31 -21.69
N GLU A 49 -22.54 19.99 -21.11
CA GLU A 49 -22.66 19.12 -19.94
C GLU A 49 -22.15 17.70 -20.23
N LYS A 50 -22.48 17.15 -21.41
CA LYS A 50 -21.98 15.84 -21.82
C LYS A 50 -20.46 15.82 -21.97
N VAL A 51 -19.87 16.84 -22.61
CA VAL A 51 -18.41 17.02 -22.69
C VAL A 51 -17.79 17.06 -21.29
N GLY A 52 -18.38 17.82 -20.37
CA GLY A 52 -17.93 17.89 -18.97
C GLY A 52 -17.90 16.52 -18.27
N ARG A 53 -18.96 15.72 -18.43
CA ARG A 53 -19.01 14.35 -17.88
C ARG A 53 -17.94 13.43 -18.46
N GLU A 54 -17.70 13.51 -19.77
CA GLU A 54 -16.68 12.69 -20.42
C GLU A 54 -15.27 13.10 -20.00
N LEU A 55 -15.00 14.40 -19.86
CA LEU A 55 -13.74 14.92 -19.32
C LEU A 55 -13.51 14.44 -17.88
N ALA A 56 -14.54 14.47 -17.04
CA ALA A 56 -14.46 13.95 -15.68
C ALA A 56 -14.14 12.45 -15.69
N ALA A 57 -14.83 11.66 -16.51
CA ALA A 57 -14.59 10.22 -16.65
C ALA A 57 -13.16 9.92 -17.15
N ILE A 58 -12.65 10.67 -18.13
CA ILE A 58 -11.27 10.55 -18.63
C ILE A 58 -10.27 10.90 -17.52
N SER A 59 -10.49 12.01 -16.82
CA SER A 59 -9.63 12.45 -15.71
C SER A 59 -9.55 11.37 -14.62
N ASP A 60 -10.70 10.87 -14.15
CA ASP A 60 -10.77 9.84 -13.12
C ASP A 60 -10.18 8.49 -13.59
N SER A 61 -10.32 8.16 -14.87
CA SER A 61 -9.79 6.92 -15.46
C SER A 61 -8.29 6.99 -15.76
N SER A 62 -7.74 8.19 -16.04
CA SER A 62 -6.34 8.35 -16.44
C SER A 62 -5.35 7.80 -15.41
N THR A 63 -5.69 7.90 -14.13
CA THR A 63 -4.86 7.35 -13.04
C THR A 63 -4.82 5.83 -13.10
N TRP A 64 -5.94 5.17 -13.40
CA TRP A 64 -5.99 3.73 -13.62
C TRP A 64 -5.13 3.31 -14.82
N TRP A 65 -5.23 4.04 -15.94
CA TRP A 65 -4.42 3.72 -17.13
C TRP A 65 -2.93 3.85 -16.86
N LEU A 66 -2.50 4.89 -16.13
CA LEU A 66 -1.10 5.04 -15.71
C LEU A 66 -0.66 3.92 -14.76
N ALA A 67 -1.54 3.50 -13.84
CA ALA A 67 -1.28 2.41 -12.92
C ALA A 67 -1.09 1.07 -13.66
N ASP A 68 -1.96 0.79 -14.63
CA ASP A 68 -1.93 -0.42 -15.45
C ASP A 68 -0.73 -0.44 -16.40
N TRP A 69 -0.43 0.70 -17.03
CA TRP A 69 0.76 0.88 -17.87
C TRP A 69 2.04 0.62 -17.07
N MET A 70 2.13 1.18 -15.85
CA MET A 70 3.26 0.95 -14.95
C MET A 70 3.36 -0.53 -14.53
N LEU A 71 2.25 -1.14 -14.11
CA LEU A 71 2.23 -2.54 -13.68
C LEU A 71 2.63 -3.50 -14.81
N TYR A 72 2.16 -3.24 -16.04
CA TYR A 72 2.60 -3.97 -17.23
C TYR A 72 4.09 -3.77 -17.49
N GLY A 73 4.61 -2.55 -17.37
CA GLY A 73 6.03 -2.27 -17.54
C GLY A 73 6.92 -3.05 -16.56
N GLU A 74 6.52 -3.13 -15.29
CA GLU A 74 7.24 -3.89 -14.26
C GLU A 74 7.34 -5.38 -14.57
N THR A 75 6.27 -5.97 -15.13
CA THR A 75 6.22 -7.40 -15.45
C THR A 75 6.88 -7.73 -16.79
N ALA A 76 6.69 -6.90 -17.81
CA ALA A 76 7.17 -7.14 -19.17
C ALA A 76 8.64 -6.75 -19.38
N TYR A 77 9.15 -5.75 -18.66
CA TYR A 77 10.46 -5.14 -18.92
C TYR A 77 11.34 -5.06 -17.67
N THR A 78 11.74 -6.21 -17.14
CA THR A 78 12.65 -6.30 -15.97
C THR A 78 13.87 -5.39 -16.14
N GLY A 79 14.10 -4.50 -15.16
CA GLY A 79 15.22 -3.55 -15.14
C GLY A 79 15.08 -2.34 -16.08
N ARG A 80 14.55 -2.52 -17.29
CA ARG A 80 14.49 -1.49 -18.35
C ARG A 80 13.33 -0.50 -18.23
N TYR A 81 12.25 -0.88 -17.54
CA TYR A 81 11.07 -0.02 -17.39
C TYR A 81 11.38 1.31 -16.68
N ARG A 82 12.40 1.36 -15.81
CA ARG A 82 12.81 2.57 -15.09
C ARG A 82 13.35 3.64 -16.03
N GLU A 83 14.21 3.26 -16.97
CA GLU A 83 14.75 4.17 -18.00
C GLU A 83 13.62 4.74 -18.87
N VAL A 84 12.60 3.93 -19.18
CA VAL A 84 11.42 4.38 -19.92
C VAL A 84 10.66 5.43 -19.13
N ILE A 85 10.44 5.22 -17.82
CA ILE A 85 9.73 6.18 -16.96
C ILE A 85 10.49 7.50 -16.85
N GLU A 86 11.81 7.45 -16.73
CA GLU A 86 12.63 8.67 -16.70
C GLU A 86 12.47 9.48 -18.00
N ARG A 87 12.38 8.80 -19.14
CA ARG A 87 12.16 9.44 -20.45
C ARG A 87 10.75 9.97 -20.66
N THR A 88 9.73 9.46 -19.95
CA THR A 88 8.36 10.00 -20.05
C THR A 88 8.16 11.28 -19.24
N GLY A 89 9.09 11.61 -18.33
CA GLY A 89 8.95 12.75 -17.41
C GLY A 89 7.88 12.53 -16.33
N LEU A 90 7.37 11.30 -16.18
CA LEU A 90 6.40 10.96 -15.15
C LEU A 90 7.11 10.69 -13.81
N GLY A 91 6.52 11.14 -12.71
CA GLY A 91 7.09 10.92 -11.38
C GLY A 91 7.11 9.44 -11.00
N TYR A 92 8.30 8.85 -10.91
CA TYR A 92 8.50 7.43 -10.61
C TYR A 92 7.78 6.98 -9.33
N GLN A 93 7.94 7.72 -8.23
CA GLN A 93 7.32 7.35 -6.95
C GLN A 93 5.79 7.37 -7.02
N THR A 94 5.21 8.31 -7.76
CA THR A 94 3.77 8.40 -7.99
C THR A 94 3.27 7.18 -8.76
N LEU A 95 3.94 6.81 -9.85
CA LEU A 95 3.58 5.64 -10.64
C LEU A 95 3.70 4.35 -9.84
N ARG A 96 4.74 4.22 -8.99
CA ARG A 96 4.89 3.07 -8.09
C ARG A 96 3.73 2.96 -7.11
N ASN A 97 3.31 4.08 -6.53
CA ASN A 97 2.13 4.12 -5.65
C ASN A 97 0.87 3.71 -6.41
N TYR A 98 0.72 4.18 -7.66
CA TYR A 98 -0.42 3.82 -8.49
C TYR A 98 -0.46 2.33 -8.84
N ALA A 99 0.67 1.78 -9.28
CA ALA A 99 0.80 0.36 -9.60
C ALA A 99 0.54 -0.55 -8.39
N TRP A 100 0.92 -0.13 -7.19
CA TRP A 100 0.59 -0.86 -5.97
C TRP A 100 -0.92 -0.99 -5.76
N VAL A 101 -1.70 0.08 -5.96
CA VAL A 101 -3.18 0.02 -5.89
C VAL A 101 -3.74 -0.86 -7.01
N ALA A 102 -3.27 -0.69 -8.26
CA ALA A 102 -3.72 -1.54 -9.37
C ALA A 102 -3.46 -3.03 -9.16
N ARG A 103 -2.36 -3.40 -8.49
CA ARG A 103 -2.08 -4.79 -8.12
C ARG A 103 -3.06 -5.33 -7.08
N ARG A 104 -3.57 -4.49 -6.17
CA ARG A 104 -4.58 -4.87 -5.16
C ARG A 104 -5.98 -4.99 -5.77
N PHE A 105 -6.25 -4.26 -6.85
CA PHE A 105 -7.53 -4.23 -7.56
C PHE A 105 -7.36 -4.60 -9.04
N PRO A 106 -7.36 -5.91 -9.38
CA PRO A 106 -7.52 -6.38 -10.75
C PRO A 106 -8.75 -5.76 -11.41
N LEU A 107 -8.77 -5.70 -12.75
CA LEU A 107 -9.78 -4.97 -13.53
C LEU A 107 -11.23 -5.37 -13.22
N GLU A 108 -11.44 -6.61 -12.79
CA GLU A 108 -12.73 -7.21 -12.42
C GLU A 108 -13.21 -6.78 -11.03
N ARG A 109 -12.29 -6.42 -10.13
CA ARG A 109 -12.55 -5.99 -8.74
C ARG A 109 -12.65 -4.47 -8.59
N ARG A 110 -12.51 -3.71 -9.68
CA ARG A 110 -12.64 -2.25 -9.65
C ARG A 110 -14.11 -1.87 -9.71
N HIS A 111 -14.54 -1.01 -8.79
CA HIS A 111 -15.87 -0.42 -8.81
C HIS A 111 -15.87 0.79 -9.77
N PRO A 112 -16.56 0.73 -10.92
CA PRO A 112 -16.52 1.80 -11.92
C PRO A 112 -17.13 3.11 -11.43
N GLU A 113 -18.06 3.04 -10.48
CA GLU A 113 -18.70 4.21 -9.85
C GLU A 113 -17.80 4.90 -8.82
N LEU A 114 -16.65 4.30 -8.48
CA LEU A 114 -15.72 4.83 -7.48
C LEU A 114 -14.39 5.20 -8.12
N SER A 115 -13.89 6.39 -7.78
CA SER A 115 -12.61 6.87 -8.27
C SER A 115 -11.43 6.02 -7.77
N PHE A 116 -10.29 6.10 -8.46
CA PHE A 116 -9.02 5.49 -8.05
C PHE A 116 -8.69 5.80 -6.58
N ALA A 117 -8.98 7.02 -6.15
CA ALA A 117 -8.63 7.48 -4.82
C ALA A 117 -9.46 6.78 -3.71
N HIS A 118 -10.69 6.34 -3.98
CA HIS A 118 -11.44 5.49 -3.03
C HIS A 118 -10.72 4.16 -2.82
N HIS A 119 -10.30 3.54 -3.92
CA HIS A 119 -9.56 2.27 -3.89
C HIS A 119 -8.22 2.42 -3.15
N ALA A 120 -7.54 3.56 -3.32
CA ALA A 120 -6.31 3.86 -2.61
C ALA A 120 -6.49 3.92 -1.07
N GLU A 121 -7.62 4.43 -0.55
CA GLU A 121 -7.88 4.47 0.90
C GLU A 121 -7.94 3.08 1.53
N VAL A 122 -8.46 2.10 0.79
CA VAL A 122 -8.71 0.74 1.29
C VAL A 122 -7.64 -0.26 0.85
N ALA A 123 -6.71 0.12 -0.02
CA ALA A 123 -5.74 -0.78 -0.64
C ALA A 123 -4.87 -1.56 0.37
N SER A 124 -4.63 -1.01 1.56
CA SER A 124 -3.87 -1.66 2.64
C SER A 124 -4.67 -2.68 3.44
N LEU A 125 -5.99 -2.70 3.33
CA LEU A 125 -6.87 -3.66 4.02
C LEU A 125 -6.84 -5.01 3.31
N GLU A 126 -7.37 -6.05 3.96
CA GLU A 126 -7.53 -7.36 3.34
C GLU A 126 -8.69 -7.39 2.32
N PRO A 127 -8.66 -8.28 1.31
CA PRO A 127 -9.65 -8.30 0.23
C PRO A 127 -11.13 -8.28 0.67
N PRO A 128 -11.56 -8.98 1.74
CA PRO A 128 -12.93 -8.90 2.22
C PRO A 128 -13.30 -7.53 2.79
N GLU A 129 -12.38 -6.89 3.49
CA GLU A 129 -12.60 -5.54 4.06
C GLU A 129 -12.61 -4.48 2.95
N GLN A 130 -11.73 -4.61 1.96
CA GLN A 130 -11.73 -3.73 0.78
C GLN A 130 -13.11 -3.71 0.11
N GLU A 131 -13.63 -4.90 -0.21
CA GLU A 131 -14.93 -5.08 -0.85
C GLU A 131 -16.08 -4.52 0.02
N TYR A 132 -16.06 -4.78 1.33
CA TYR A 132 -17.04 -4.24 2.26
C TYR A 132 -17.08 -2.70 2.20
N TRP A 133 -15.92 -2.06 2.33
CA TRP A 133 -15.83 -0.59 2.37
C TRP A 133 -16.17 0.07 1.04
N LEU A 134 -15.73 -0.52 -0.08
CA LEU A 134 -16.05 -0.01 -1.42
C LEU A 134 -17.56 -0.12 -1.70
N ARG A 135 -18.17 -1.24 -1.36
CA ARG A 135 -19.62 -1.42 -1.51
C ARG A 135 -20.41 -0.39 -0.72
N TRP A 136 -20.06 -0.14 0.54
CA TRP A 136 -20.73 0.90 1.33
C TRP A 136 -20.50 2.30 0.75
N ALA A 137 -19.29 2.60 0.30
CA ALA A 137 -19.00 3.89 -0.32
C ALA A 137 -19.84 4.12 -1.57
N GLU A 138 -20.00 3.10 -2.42
CA GLU A 138 -20.85 3.16 -3.61
C GLU A 138 -22.33 3.33 -3.26
N GLN A 139 -22.86 2.49 -2.35
CA GLN A 139 -24.27 2.52 -1.97
C GLN A 139 -24.69 3.82 -1.27
N ARG A 140 -23.82 4.37 -0.43
CA ARG A 140 -24.07 5.62 0.31
C ARG A 140 -23.59 6.86 -0.43
N LYS A 141 -23.04 6.70 -1.64
CA LYS A 141 -22.43 7.78 -2.44
C LYS A 141 -21.43 8.60 -1.60
N TRP A 142 -20.61 7.91 -0.81
CA TRP A 142 -19.59 8.56 -0.01
C TRP A 142 -18.52 9.17 -0.90
N SER A 143 -18.06 10.37 -0.52
CA SER A 143 -16.81 10.89 -1.04
C SER A 143 -15.62 10.13 -0.45
N ARG A 144 -14.46 10.22 -1.09
CA ARG A 144 -13.20 9.68 -0.58
C ARG A 144 -12.91 10.14 0.86
N ASN A 145 -13.21 11.39 1.18
CA ASN A 145 -13.03 11.94 2.52
C ASN A 145 -13.96 11.29 3.55
N GLN A 146 -15.22 11.04 3.16
CA GLN A 146 -16.15 10.34 4.02
C GLN A 146 -15.72 8.89 4.25
N LEU A 147 -15.37 8.16 3.18
CA LEU A 147 -14.82 6.80 3.30
C LEU A 147 -13.62 6.76 4.25
N ARG A 148 -12.67 7.68 4.09
CA ARG A 148 -11.50 7.79 4.99
C ARG A 148 -11.90 8.03 6.44
N LYS A 149 -12.92 8.87 6.68
CA LYS A 149 -13.42 9.17 8.03
C LYS A 149 -14.01 7.92 8.68
N GLU A 150 -14.89 7.22 7.97
CA GLU A 150 -15.56 6.01 8.46
C GLU A 150 -14.56 4.87 8.71
N LEU A 151 -13.59 4.71 7.80
CA LEU A 151 -12.52 3.72 7.98
C LEU A 151 -11.70 4.00 9.24
N ARG A 152 -11.38 5.27 9.53
CA ARG A 152 -10.66 5.64 10.75
C ARG A 152 -11.48 5.39 12.02
N ALA A 153 -12.78 5.68 11.98
CA ALA A 153 -13.68 5.41 13.12
C ALA A 153 -13.72 3.90 13.42
N SER A 154 -13.94 3.06 12.40
CA SER A 154 -13.95 1.61 12.57
C SER A 154 -12.61 1.05 13.07
N LEU A 155 -11.48 1.57 12.59
CA LEU A 155 -10.16 1.16 13.09
C LEU A 155 -9.90 1.60 14.54
N ALA A 156 -10.45 2.72 14.97
CA ALA A 156 -10.38 3.16 16.36
C ALA A 156 -11.22 2.25 17.27
N GLU A 157 -12.46 1.95 16.88
CA GLU A 157 -13.32 1.02 17.60
C GLU A 157 -12.68 -0.37 17.75
N ARG A 158 -12.07 -0.90 16.69
CA ARG A 158 -11.34 -2.18 16.73
C ARG A 158 -10.14 -2.16 17.68
N ARG A 159 -9.50 -1.00 17.88
CA ARG A 159 -8.38 -0.85 18.83
C ARG A 159 -8.88 -0.76 20.27
N GLU A 160 -10.01 -0.10 20.50
CA GLU A 160 -10.64 0.01 21.82
C GLU A 160 -11.24 -1.32 22.29
N HIS A 161 -11.79 -2.12 21.36
CA HIS A 161 -12.39 -3.43 21.63
C HIS A 161 -11.42 -4.60 21.40
N ALA A 162 -10.15 -4.33 21.08
CA ALA A 162 -9.15 -5.38 21.03
C ALA A 162 -8.95 -5.92 22.46
N PRO A 163 -9.06 -7.23 22.70
CA PRO A 163 -8.81 -7.78 24.03
C PRO A 163 -7.41 -7.36 24.47
N GLU A 164 -7.33 -6.82 25.69
CA GLU A 164 -6.07 -6.62 26.40
C GLU A 164 -5.27 -7.93 26.30
N PRO A 165 -3.99 -7.92 25.89
CA PRO A 165 -3.24 -9.16 25.75
C PRO A 165 -3.33 -9.90 27.08
N ALA A 166 -4.00 -11.04 27.06
CA ALA A 166 -4.24 -11.85 28.25
C ALA A 166 -2.90 -12.01 28.98
N ALA A 167 -2.84 -11.49 30.21
CA ALA A 167 -1.73 -11.74 31.09
C ALA A 167 -1.56 -13.26 31.18
N VAL A 168 -0.48 -13.75 30.57
CA VAL A 168 -0.13 -15.17 30.58
C VAL A 168 0.07 -15.56 32.06
N PRO A 169 -0.67 -16.54 32.60
CA PRO A 169 -0.46 -16.99 33.98
C PRO A 169 0.95 -17.58 34.10
N ASP A 170 1.70 -17.07 35.07
CA ASP A 170 3.06 -17.49 35.40
C ASP A 170 3.07 -18.98 35.83
N GLY A 171 3.49 -19.86 34.91
CA GLY A 171 3.72 -21.29 35.13
C GLY A 171 5.20 -21.64 34.96
N PRO A 172 5.72 -22.67 35.64
CA PRO A 172 7.08 -22.69 36.17
C PRO A 172 8.14 -22.92 35.08
N ARG A 173 8.70 -21.82 34.57
CA ARG A 173 9.98 -21.80 33.84
C ARG A 173 11.13 -21.13 34.62
N THR A 174 10.90 -20.82 35.89
CA THR A 174 11.75 -19.97 36.75
C THR A 174 12.96 -20.67 37.40
N ALA A 175 13.25 -21.93 37.09
CA ALA A 175 14.43 -22.61 37.67
C ALA A 175 15.68 -22.58 36.77
N LEU A 176 15.53 -22.68 35.44
CA LEU A 176 16.69 -22.79 34.52
C LEU A 176 17.24 -21.42 34.07
N VAL A 177 16.45 -20.36 34.15
CA VAL A 177 16.88 -18.99 33.79
C VAL A 177 17.73 -18.36 34.90
N ARG A 178 17.46 -18.69 36.16
CA ARG A 178 18.14 -18.10 37.34
C ARG A 178 19.61 -18.55 37.48
N GLU A 179 19.95 -19.73 36.99
CA GLU A 179 21.34 -20.23 37.00
C GLU A 179 22.18 -19.55 35.91
N ALA A 180 21.58 -19.27 34.74
CA ALA A 180 22.23 -18.56 33.64
C ALA A 180 22.47 -17.06 33.98
N GLU A 181 21.55 -16.44 34.71
CA GLU A 181 21.64 -15.03 35.11
C GLU A 181 22.71 -14.74 36.18
N ARG A 182 23.09 -15.72 37.01
CA ARG A 182 24.21 -15.55 37.97
C ARG A 182 25.58 -15.52 37.30
N VAL A 183 25.73 -16.18 36.15
CA VAL A 183 27.01 -16.22 35.41
C VAL A 183 27.18 -14.97 34.53
N ALA A 184 26.10 -14.37 34.06
CA ALA A 184 26.13 -13.16 33.23
C ALA A 184 26.31 -11.85 34.04
N GLY A 185 26.06 -11.87 35.36
CA GLY A 185 26.07 -10.70 36.25
C GLY A 185 27.43 -10.03 36.51
N ARG A 186 28.46 -10.22 35.67
CA ARG A 186 29.78 -9.60 35.86
C ARG A 186 30.24 -8.65 34.77
N LEU A 187 29.46 -8.41 33.71
CA LEU A 187 29.86 -7.47 32.67
C LEU A 187 28.74 -6.51 32.29
N VAL A 188 28.93 -5.30 32.84
CA VAL A 188 28.62 -3.99 32.26
C VAL A 188 27.18 -3.47 32.42
N GLU A 189 27.13 -2.44 33.27
CA GLU A 189 26.04 -1.53 33.54
C GLU A 189 25.55 -0.79 32.29
N GLY A 190 24.24 -0.53 32.23
CA GLY A 190 23.65 0.39 31.27
C GLY A 190 22.16 0.16 31.08
N ARG A 191 21.35 0.57 32.06
CA ARG A 191 19.88 0.49 32.01
C ARG A 191 19.33 1.36 30.87
N THR A 192 18.54 0.78 29.96
CA THR A 192 17.60 1.53 29.10
C THR A 192 16.17 1.26 29.56
N LEU A 193 15.72 2.04 30.56
CA LEU A 193 14.32 2.10 30.98
C LEU A 193 13.55 2.97 29.97
N GLY A 194 12.56 2.39 29.27
CA GLY A 194 11.64 3.13 28.39
C GLY A 194 11.73 2.83 26.89
N ALA A 195 12.45 1.79 26.47
CA ALA A 195 12.50 1.40 25.05
C ALA A 195 11.12 0.96 24.54
N ARG A 196 10.63 1.59 23.47
CA ARG A 196 9.39 1.22 22.76
C ARG A 196 9.75 0.46 21.48
N GLU A 197 9.06 -0.65 21.24
CA GLU A 197 9.28 -1.52 20.07
C GLU A 197 8.73 -0.86 18.79
N LEU A 198 9.54 -0.80 17.73
CA LEU A 198 9.16 -0.33 16.40
C LEU A 198 9.06 -1.53 15.44
N ARG A 199 7.85 -1.88 15.01
CA ARG A 199 7.63 -2.95 14.02
C ARG A 199 7.56 -2.39 12.61
N ILE A 200 8.46 -2.87 11.75
CA ILE A 200 8.56 -2.44 10.34
C ILE A 200 8.29 -3.65 9.46
N ARG A 201 7.40 -3.51 8.48
CA ARG A 201 7.18 -4.53 7.44
C ARG A 201 8.11 -4.29 6.27
N LEU A 202 9.05 -5.21 6.08
CA LEU A 202 9.96 -5.24 4.94
C LEU A 202 9.49 -6.31 3.94
N THR A 203 9.73 -6.08 2.65
CA THR A 203 9.58 -7.17 1.65
C THR A 203 10.67 -8.21 1.86
N HIS A 204 10.49 -9.43 1.33
CA HIS A 204 11.50 -10.49 1.43
C HIS A 204 12.88 -10.01 0.96
N ASP A 205 12.97 -9.39 -0.23
CA ASP A 205 14.21 -8.81 -0.75
C ASP A 205 14.82 -7.72 0.13
N GLN A 206 14.00 -6.93 0.81
CA GLN A 206 14.49 -5.89 1.73
C GLN A 206 15.06 -6.53 2.98
N LEU A 207 14.39 -7.55 3.54
CA LEU A 207 14.89 -8.30 4.67
C LEU A 207 16.19 -9.04 4.32
N THR A 208 16.27 -9.69 3.16
CA THR A 208 17.48 -10.36 2.69
C THR A 208 18.64 -9.39 2.49
N ARG A 209 18.38 -8.17 1.99
CA ARG A 209 19.42 -7.12 1.91
C ARG A 209 19.85 -6.62 3.29
N CYS A 210 18.91 -6.43 4.22
CA CYS A 210 19.21 -6.09 5.60
C CYS A 210 20.06 -7.18 6.28
N GLU A 211 19.73 -8.46 6.07
CA GLU A 211 20.50 -9.62 6.52
C GLU A 211 21.92 -9.62 5.95
N GLN A 212 22.08 -9.45 4.64
CA GLN A 212 23.39 -9.39 3.99
C GLN A 212 24.24 -8.21 4.50
N LEU A 213 23.64 -7.05 4.71
CA LEU A 213 24.33 -5.86 5.24
C LEU A 213 24.68 -5.99 6.72
N ALA A 214 23.86 -6.66 7.52
CA ALA A 214 24.14 -6.97 8.91
C ALA A 214 25.30 -7.97 9.03
N VAL A 215 25.27 -9.05 8.24
CA VAL A 215 26.36 -10.05 8.17
C VAL A 215 27.67 -9.42 7.73
N SER A 216 27.65 -8.49 6.77
CA SER A 216 28.86 -7.76 6.33
C SER A 216 29.53 -6.93 7.44
N ARG A 217 28.80 -6.63 8.52
CA ARG A 217 29.28 -5.90 9.70
C ARG A 217 29.42 -6.79 10.94
N GLY A 218 29.21 -8.10 10.80
CA GLY A 218 29.27 -9.06 11.91
C GLY A 218 28.16 -8.87 12.96
N LEU A 219 27.04 -8.25 12.59
CA LEU A 219 25.92 -7.94 13.48
C LEU A 219 24.69 -8.78 13.15
N SER A 220 23.80 -8.95 14.13
CA SER A 220 22.43 -9.40 13.87
C SER A 220 21.67 -8.33 13.09
N VAL A 221 20.61 -8.71 12.37
CA VAL A 221 19.79 -7.75 11.61
C VAL A 221 19.15 -6.71 12.52
N GLU A 222 18.77 -7.12 13.72
CA GLU A 222 18.14 -6.27 14.72
C GLU A 222 19.14 -5.23 15.25
N ASP A 223 20.36 -5.65 15.60
CA ASP A 223 21.42 -4.76 16.08
C ASP A 223 21.90 -3.81 14.98
N TRP A 224 22.03 -4.33 13.75
CA TRP A 224 22.37 -3.53 12.59
C TRP A 224 21.30 -2.48 12.31
N ALA A 225 20.01 -2.84 12.35
CA ALA A 225 18.91 -1.91 12.12
C ALA A 225 18.86 -0.84 13.22
N ALA A 226 19.06 -1.23 14.49
CA ALA A 226 19.14 -0.28 15.60
C ALA A 226 20.34 0.67 15.47
N ASP A 227 21.48 0.20 15.00
CA ASP A 227 22.64 1.05 14.71
C ASP A 227 22.39 2.01 13.55
N VAL A 228 21.75 1.55 12.46
CA VAL A 228 21.40 2.41 11.33
C VAL A 228 20.41 3.51 11.75
N ILE A 229 19.40 3.17 12.55
CA ILE A 229 18.42 4.13 13.05
C ILE A 229 19.10 5.16 13.97
N ARG A 230 19.97 4.71 14.90
CA ARG A 230 20.72 5.61 15.77
C ARG A 230 21.66 6.55 15.00
N ALA A 231 22.37 6.03 14.00
CA ALA A 231 23.22 6.85 13.13
C ALA A 231 22.41 7.93 12.40
N ALA A 232 21.21 7.58 11.89
CA ALA A 232 20.33 8.53 11.22
C ALA A 232 19.77 9.61 12.16
N LEU A 233 19.65 9.31 13.46
CA LEU A 233 19.24 10.25 14.50
C LEU A 233 20.43 11.08 15.06
N GLY A 234 21.65 10.86 14.56
CA GLY A 234 22.85 11.54 15.05
C GLY A 234 23.39 10.99 16.37
N GLU A 235 22.88 9.85 16.84
CA GLU A 235 23.35 9.19 18.05
C GLU A 235 24.60 8.32 17.76
N PRO A 236 25.54 8.20 18.72
CA PRO A 236 26.72 7.38 18.54
C PRO A 236 26.33 5.90 18.39
N THR A 237 26.69 5.31 17.25
CA THR A 237 26.51 3.89 16.93
C THR A 237 27.41 2.99 17.76
N ARG A 238 26.94 1.79 18.14
CA ARG A 238 27.73 0.84 18.95
C ARG A 238 29.03 0.42 18.25
N SER A 239 29.04 0.36 16.93
CA SER A 239 30.25 0.15 16.11
C SER A 239 31.38 1.14 16.39
N ARG A 240 31.09 2.36 16.89
CA ARG A 240 32.09 3.38 17.20
C ARG A 240 32.57 3.36 18.66
N VAL A 241 31.88 2.64 19.55
CA VAL A 241 32.25 2.53 20.97
C VAL A 241 33.41 1.56 21.18
N LEU A 242 33.56 0.52 20.34
CA LEU A 242 34.70 -0.39 20.39
C LEU A 242 35.97 0.13 19.69
N ALA A 243 35.86 1.16 18.85
CA ALA A 243 37.01 1.79 18.18
C ALA A 243 37.58 3.01 18.95
N GLY A 244 36.93 3.44 20.03
CA GLY A 244 37.31 4.62 20.81
C GLY A 244 38.21 4.37 22.02
N THR A 245 38.51 3.11 22.38
CA THR A 245 39.31 2.76 23.56
C THR A 245 40.76 2.34 23.25
N ALA A 246 41.27 2.63 22.04
CA ALA A 246 42.63 2.26 21.63
C ALA A 246 43.52 3.44 21.17
N ALA A 247 43.22 4.68 21.58
CA ALA A 247 44.10 5.82 21.32
C ALA A 247 44.18 6.74 22.54
N GLY A 248 45.10 6.45 23.46
CA GLY A 248 45.42 7.36 24.56
C GLY A 248 46.18 6.75 25.73
N ALA A 249 47.39 6.24 25.50
CA ALA A 249 48.44 6.13 26.53
C ALA A 249 49.79 5.74 25.90
N VAL A 250 50.44 6.72 25.25
CA VAL A 250 51.91 6.76 25.19
C VAL A 250 52.30 8.15 25.69
N ALA A 251 52.76 8.18 26.93
CA ALA A 251 53.67 9.16 27.49
C ALA A 251 54.80 8.37 28.14
#